data_AF-A0A836W362-F1
#
_entry.id   AF-A0A836W362-F1
#
_cell.length_a   1.000
_cell.length_b   1.000
_cell.length_c   1.000
_cell.angle_alpha   90.00
_cell.angle_beta   90.00
_cell.angle_gamma   90.00
#
_symmetry.space_group_name_H-M   'P 1'
#
loop_
_entity.id
_entity.type
_entity.pdbx_description
1 polymer ?
#
loop_
_entity_poly.entity_id
_entity_poly.type
_entity_poly.pdbx_seq_one_letter_code
_entity_poly.pdbx_strand_id
1 'polypeptide(L)'
;MKTALHSRSERRAAGRKATVGQSVVVMIVLSSRLLSPAGEIRGGSVEILRDRWGIPHIFAQTDADAFYGLGYATAEDRGFQMHYTLRVIQGRVSELIGKVRKVRGRGTSVDSDRRMRAFGFYRAAQRVAKNLDAEALRLLQAYCDGVNAYFRKHKSGRHPLFERLGLEPEPWTPADSIVSWWHLAQFFGPDGTRDLVASRMQDGGRGAA
;
A
#
# COMPACT_ATOMS: atom_id res chain seq x y z
N MET A 1 87.59 -29.22 17.56
CA MET A 1 86.90 -28.06 18.15
C MET A 1 86.11 -27.38 17.03
N LYS A 2 84.76 -27.50 17.03
CA LYS A 2 83.79 -26.40 17.30
C LYS A 2 84.01 -25.20 16.34
N THR A 3 83.10 -24.72 15.48
CA THR A 3 81.62 -24.74 15.45
C THR A 3 81.15 -24.26 14.06
N ALA A 4 80.01 -24.76 13.60
CA ALA A 4 79.34 -24.44 12.33
C ALA A 4 78.76 -23.02 12.26
N LEU A 5 78.69 -22.44 11.05
CA LEU A 5 77.70 -21.42 10.69
C LEU A 5 77.21 -21.64 9.25
N HIS A 6 75.88 -21.61 9.15
CA HIS A 6 75.04 -22.15 8.10
C HIS A 6 74.87 -21.18 6.92
N SER A 7 74.66 -21.78 5.76
CA SER A 7 74.30 -21.20 4.46
C SER A 7 73.09 -20.25 4.51
N ARG A 8 73.07 -19.21 3.65
CA ARG A 8 71.83 -18.76 3.02
C ARG A 8 72.08 -18.12 1.65
N SER A 9 71.43 -18.72 0.67
CA SER A 9 71.43 -18.51 -0.76
C SER A 9 70.55 -17.33 -1.21
N GLU A 10 71.09 -16.60 -2.18
CA GLU A 10 70.46 -16.10 -3.40
C GLU A 10 69.09 -15.39 -3.35
N ARG A 11 69.17 -14.11 -3.71
CA ARG A 11 68.07 -13.23 -4.11
C ARG A 11 67.52 -13.69 -5.47
N ARG A 12 66.21 -13.93 -5.57
CA ARG A 12 65.47 -13.84 -6.82
C ARG A 12 64.22 -12.99 -6.62
N ALA A 13 64.11 -11.94 -7.44
CA ALA A 13 62.93 -11.12 -7.59
C ALA A 13 61.81 -11.91 -8.30
N ALA A 14 60.59 -11.83 -7.78
CA ALA A 14 59.38 -12.21 -8.50
C ALA A 14 58.24 -11.27 -8.08
N GLY A 15 57.64 -10.61 -9.07
CA GLY A 15 56.70 -9.51 -8.92
C GLY A 15 55.40 -9.88 -8.21
N ARG A 16 54.89 -8.94 -7.40
CA ARG A 16 53.51 -8.93 -6.91
C ARG A 16 52.63 -8.21 -7.94
N LYS A 17 51.78 -8.96 -8.63
CA LYS A 17 50.57 -8.42 -9.24
C LYS A 17 49.62 -8.02 -8.10
N ALA A 18 49.40 -6.72 -7.90
CA ALA A 18 48.42 -6.22 -6.96
C ALA A 18 47.02 -6.40 -7.56
N THR A 19 46.24 -7.31 -6.98
CA THR A 19 44.86 -7.60 -7.40
C THR A 19 43.94 -6.45 -6.95
N VAL A 20 43.60 -5.57 -7.88
CA VAL A 20 42.69 -4.41 -7.72
C VAL A 20 41.28 -4.80 -7.23
N GLY A 21 40.92 -6.08 -7.23
CA GLY A 21 39.58 -6.58 -6.90
C GLY A 21 39.18 -6.59 -5.42
N GLN A 22 40.13 -6.57 -4.46
CA GLN A 22 39.77 -6.66 -3.03
C GLN A 22 39.50 -5.31 -2.36
N SER A 23 39.99 -4.19 -2.92
CA SER A 23 39.78 -2.86 -2.34
C SER A 23 38.39 -2.28 -2.64
N VAL A 24 37.73 -2.73 -3.73
CA VAL A 24 36.40 -2.22 -4.11
C VAL A 24 35.30 -2.79 -3.22
N VAL A 25 35.41 -4.05 -2.79
CA VAL A 25 34.41 -4.70 -1.91
C VAL A 25 34.38 -4.05 -0.52
N VAL A 26 35.53 -3.62 0.01
CA VAL A 26 35.59 -2.91 1.29
C VAL A 26 35.02 -1.50 1.17
N MET A 27 35.16 -0.82 0.02
CA MET A 27 34.55 0.50 -0.19
C MET A 27 33.02 0.46 -0.33
N ILE A 28 32.46 -0.61 -0.91
CA ILE A 28 31.00 -0.79 -0.99
C ILE A 28 30.40 -1.07 0.40
N VAL A 29 31.09 -1.85 1.25
CA VAL A 29 30.64 -2.12 2.61
C VAL A 29 30.81 -0.90 3.52
N LEU A 30 31.84 -0.07 3.32
CA LEU A 30 32.12 1.08 4.20
C LEU A 30 31.38 2.37 3.81
N SER A 31 30.88 2.49 2.57
CA SER A 31 30.03 3.62 2.13
C SER A 31 28.55 3.47 2.53
N SER A 32 28.12 2.27 2.92
CA SER A 32 26.76 2.01 3.41
C SER A 32 26.49 2.54 4.82
N ARG A 33 27.50 3.07 5.53
CA ARG A 33 27.37 3.54 6.93
C ARG A 33 27.16 5.06 7.08
N LEU A 34 26.93 5.78 5.99
CA LEU A 34 26.74 7.24 5.98
C LEU A 34 25.33 7.67 5.57
N LEU A 35 24.42 6.73 5.29
CA LEU A 35 23.01 7.05 5.07
C LEU A 35 22.26 6.75 6.37
N SER A 36 21.75 7.82 6.98
CA SER A 36 20.86 7.84 8.15
C SER A 36 19.86 6.68 8.17
N PRO A 37 19.44 6.18 9.35
CA PRO A 37 18.61 4.99 9.43
C PRO A 37 17.24 5.28 8.81
N ALA A 38 17.02 4.82 7.58
CA ALA A 38 15.68 4.52 7.11
C ALA A 38 15.14 3.41 8.01
N GLY A 39 13.99 3.64 8.64
CA GLY A 39 13.44 2.78 9.69
C GLY A 39 13.38 1.33 9.25
N GLU A 40 14.25 0.50 9.84
CA GLU A 40 14.30 -0.93 9.60
C GLU A 40 13.32 -1.61 10.56
N ILE A 41 12.21 -2.15 10.06
CA ILE A 41 11.36 -3.04 10.87
C ILE A 41 11.86 -4.46 10.69
N ARG A 42 12.82 -4.88 11.53
CA ARG A 42 13.21 -6.29 11.68
C ARG A 42 12.37 -6.93 12.77
N GLY A 43 11.40 -7.74 12.37
CA GLY A 43 10.53 -8.44 13.32
C GLY A 43 9.69 -9.53 12.65
N GLY A 44 10.35 -10.64 12.28
CA GLY A 44 9.71 -11.86 11.75
C GLY A 44 9.33 -11.77 10.26
N SER A 45 9.54 -12.86 9.51
CA SER A 45 9.19 -13.22 8.10
C SER A 45 9.11 -12.17 6.97
N VAL A 46 9.15 -10.87 7.24
CA VAL A 46 8.92 -9.73 6.35
C VAL A 46 9.90 -8.60 6.69
N GLU A 47 10.55 -8.05 5.67
CA GLU A 47 11.40 -6.86 5.74
C GLU A 47 10.87 -5.81 4.75
N ILE A 48 10.75 -4.55 5.20
CA ILE A 48 10.31 -3.43 4.37
C ILE A 48 11.44 -2.40 4.33
N LEU A 49 12.03 -2.21 3.16
CA LEU A 49 13.09 -1.24 2.91
C LEU A 49 12.54 -0.11 2.05
N ARG A 50 12.81 1.15 2.40
CA ARG A 50 12.41 2.30 1.59
C ARG A 50 13.61 2.86 0.85
N ASP A 51 13.43 3.12 -0.45
CA ASP A 51 14.46 3.78 -1.24
C ASP A 51 14.52 5.29 -0.95
N ARG A 52 15.41 6.00 -1.66
CA ARG A 52 15.57 7.46 -1.50
C ARG A 52 14.33 8.29 -1.85
N TRP A 53 13.37 7.71 -2.59
CA TRP A 53 12.11 8.34 -2.96
C TRP A 53 10.97 7.92 -2.03
N GLY A 54 11.27 7.12 -1.00
CA GLY A 54 10.30 6.58 -0.07
C GLY A 54 9.51 5.40 -0.64
N ILE A 55 9.89 4.82 -1.78
CA ILE A 55 9.19 3.68 -2.37
C ILE A 55 9.49 2.43 -1.52
N PRO A 56 8.47 1.71 -1.02
CA PRO A 56 8.68 0.51 -0.22
C PRO A 56 9.01 -0.70 -1.10
N HIS A 57 10.09 -1.40 -0.76
CA HIS A 57 10.49 -2.71 -1.26
C HIS A 57 10.26 -3.74 -0.15
N ILE A 58 9.44 -4.75 -0.44
CA ILE A 58 9.01 -5.75 0.54
C ILE A 58 9.69 -7.08 0.22
N PHE A 59 10.40 -7.63 1.20
CA PHE A 59 11.06 -8.93 1.13
C PHE A 59 10.40 -9.87 2.11
N ALA A 60 9.99 -11.06 1.65
CA ALA A 60 9.26 -12.03 2.44
C ALA A 60 9.55 -13.46 1.97
N GLN A 61 9.28 -14.44 2.84
CA GLN A 61 9.48 -15.87 2.52
C GLN A 61 8.26 -16.54 1.89
N THR A 62 7.06 -16.00 2.13
CA THR A 62 5.81 -16.53 1.59
C THR A 62 4.99 -15.42 0.95
N ASP A 63 4.06 -15.78 0.06
CA ASP A 63 3.16 -14.80 -0.56
C ASP A 63 2.30 -14.10 0.50
N ALA A 64 1.80 -14.80 1.52
CA ALA A 64 1.00 -14.14 2.57
C ALA A 64 1.83 -13.12 3.36
N ASP A 65 3.08 -13.44 3.69
CA ASP A 65 4.00 -12.50 4.32
C ASP A 65 4.24 -11.26 3.43
N ALA A 66 4.39 -11.46 2.10
CA ALA A 66 4.53 -10.36 1.16
C ALA A 66 3.28 -9.47 1.10
N PHE A 67 2.09 -10.07 1.05
CA PHE A 67 0.82 -9.34 1.07
C PHE A 67 0.61 -8.59 2.40
N TYR A 68 1.01 -9.18 3.53
CA TYR A 68 1.03 -8.50 4.83
C TYR A 68 1.94 -7.28 4.81
N GLY A 69 3.18 -7.42 4.34
CA GLY A 69 4.11 -6.29 4.19
C GLY A 69 3.56 -5.20 3.27
N LEU A 70 2.91 -5.59 2.17
CA LEU A 70 2.24 -4.68 1.25
C LEU A 70 1.12 -3.89 1.93
N GLY A 71 0.26 -4.56 2.70
CA GLY A 71 -0.80 -3.92 3.47
C GLY A 71 -0.25 -2.92 4.48
N TYR A 72 0.79 -3.31 5.21
CA TYR A 72 1.43 -2.47 6.21
C TYR A 72 2.03 -1.19 5.60
N ALA A 73 2.83 -1.33 4.53
CA ALA A 73 3.44 -0.19 3.84
C ALA A 73 2.38 0.72 3.18
N THR A 74 1.32 0.13 2.63
CA THR A 74 0.22 0.91 2.03
C THR A 74 -0.52 1.73 3.09
N ALA A 75 -0.76 1.16 4.28
CA ALA A 75 -1.42 1.87 5.37
C ALA A 75 -0.56 3.03 5.89
N GLU A 76 0.76 2.85 5.94
CA GLU A 76 1.71 3.92 6.29
C GLU A 76 1.63 5.10 5.32
N ASP A 77 1.65 4.84 4.01
CA ASP A 77 1.73 5.90 3.01
C ASP A 77 0.37 6.52 2.67
N ARG A 78 -0.66 5.68 2.61
CA ARG A 78 -1.97 6.00 2.01
C ARG A 78 -3.14 5.75 2.94
N GLY A 79 -2.88 5.44 4.22
CA GLY A 79 -3.92 5.08 5.18
C GLY A 79 -5.09 6.07 5.23
N PHE A 80 -4.82 7.38 5.25
CA PHE A 80 -5.90 8.39 5.22
C PHE A 80 -6.73 8.30 3.94
N GLN A 81 -6.08 8.23 2.78
CA GLN A 81 -6.74 8.11 1.48
C GLN A 81 -7.62 6.86 1.43
N MET A 82 -7.12 5.72 1.92
CA MET A 82 -7.85 4.45 1.97
C MET A 82 -9.13 4.58 2.80
N HIS A 83 -9.03 5.00 4.06
CA HIS A 83 -10.18 5.08 4.96
C HIS A 83 -11.18 6.16 4.55
N TYR A 84 -10.71 7.32 4.07
CA TYR A 84 -11.59 8.37 3.57
C TYR A 84 -12.37 7.90 2.32
N THR A 85 -11.67 7.29 1.36
CA THR A 85 -12.31 6.76 0.14
C THR A 85 -13.28 5.64 0.48
N LEU A 86 -12.94 4.78 1.44
CA LEU A 86 -13.85 3.73 1.90
C LEU A 86 -15.16 4.32 2.45
N ARG A 87 -15.12 5.43 3.21
CA ARG A 87 -16.33 6.13 3.66
C ARG A 87 -17.15 6.67 2.50
N VAL A 88 -16.52 7.17 1.43
CA VAL A 88 -17.23 7.55 0.20
C VAL A 88 -17.94 6.33 -0.40
N ILE A 89 -17.24 5.21 -0.55
CA ILE A 89 -17.77 3.99 -1.17
C ILE A 89 -18.92 3.36 -0.35
N GLN A 90 -18.78 3.35 0.97
CA GLN A 90 -19.82 2.89 1.92
C GLN A 90 -21.03 3.85 1.97
N GLY A 91 -20.91 5.05 1.37
CA GLY A 91 -21.91 6.11 1.49
C GLY A 91 -22.04 6.60 2.92
N ARG A 92 -20.92 6.95 3.53
CA ARG A 92 -20.77 7.45 4.91
C ARG A 92 -19.92 8.71 4.97
N VAL A 93 -19.66 9.39 3.84
CA VAL A 93 -18.74 10.56 3.85
C VAL A 93 -19.36 11.74 4.60
N SER A 94 -20.70 11.86 4.62
CA SER A 94 -21.37 12.92 5.39
C SER A 94 -21.19 12.79 6.90
N GLU A 95 -20.80 11.62 7.43
CA GLU A 95 -20.39 11.46 8.83
C GLU A 95 -19.12 12.26 9.15
N LEU A 96 -18.23 12.44 8.17
CA LEU A 96 -16.95 13.14 8.34
C LEU A 96 -17.03 14.63 8.05
N ILE A 97 -17.73 15.00 6.97
CA ILE A 97 -17.74 16.38 6.46
C ILE A 97 -19.07 17.10 6.71
N GLY A 98 -20.06 16.42 7.29
CA GLY A 98 -21.42 16.95 7.43
C GLY A 98 -22.12 17.09 6.09
N LYS A 99 -23.21 17.87 6.05
CA LYS A 99 -23.99 18.17 4.84
C LYS A 99 -23.34 19.31 4.06
N VAL A 100 -22.47 18.97 3.11
CA VAL A 100 -21.72 19.94 2.28
C VAL A 100 -22.25 19.90 0.86
N ARG A 101 -22.46 21.08 0.25
CA ARG A 101 -22.85 21.19 -1.16
C ARG A 101 -21.68 20.75 -2.06
N LYS A 102 -21.98 19.95 -3.09
CA LYS A 102 -20.96 19.50 -4.04
C LYS A 102 -20.39 20.70 -4.79
N VAL A 103 -19.07 20.73 -4.96
CA VAL A 103 -18.36 21.77 -5.74
C VAL A 103 -18.75 21.71 -7.21
N ARG A 104 -19.03 20.50 -7.73
CA ARG A 104 -19.49 20.28 -9.09
C ARG A 104 -20.88 19.64 -9.08
N GLY A 105 -21.82 20.28 -9.79
CA GLY A 105 -23.18 19.79 -9.97
C GLY A 105 -24.14 20.14 -8.83
N ARG A 106 -25.33 19.55 -8.89
CA ARG A 106 -26.38 19.71 -7.87
C ARG A 106 -26.26 18.61 -6.80
N GLY A 107 -26.56 18.97 -5.55
CA GLY A 107 -26.66 18.05 -4.43
C GLY A 107 -25.60 18.24 -3.34
N THR A 108 -25.66 17.37 -2.35
CA THR A 108 -24.87 17.40 -1.12
C THR A 108 -24.08 16.10 -0.91
N SER A 109 -23.18 16.08 0.07
CA SER A 109 -22.53 14.86 0.58
C SER A 109 -23.55 13.78 0.97
N VAL A 110 -24.69 14.16 1.56
CA VAL A 110 -25.79 13.25 1.91
C VAL A 110 -26.40 12.60 0.65
N ASP A 111 -26.56 13.36 -0.43
CA ASP A 111 -27.04 12.79 -1.71
C ASP A 111 -26.02 11.84 -2.33
N SER A 112 -24.73 12.06 -2.07
CA SER A 112 -23.67 11.14 -2.43
C SER A 112 -23.78 9.82 -1.67
N ASP A 113 -23.99 9.91 -0.35
CA ASP A 113 -24.13 8.75 0.52
C ASP A 113 -25.33 7.88 0.14
N ARG A 114 -26.48 8.53 -0.12
CA ARG A 114 -27.68 7.85 -0.61
C ARG A 114 -27.42 7.12 -1.93
N ARG A 115 -26.72 7.76 -2.87
CA ARG A 115 -26.39 7.15 -4.17
C ARG A 115 -25.50 5.92 -4.02
N MET A 116 -24.42 6.01 -3.24
CA MET A 116 -23.49 4.90 -3.06
C MET A 116 -24.14 3.71 -2.35
N ARG A 117 -25.03 3.96 -1.38
CA ARG A 117 -25.84 2.91 -0.75
C ARG A 117 -26.89 2.29 -1.69
N ALA A 118 -27.42 3.07 -2.63
CA ALA A 118 -28.34 2.59 -3.66
C ALA A 118 -27.62 1.68 -4.68
N PHE A 119 -26.43 2.08 -5.14
CA PHE A 119 -25.58 1.21 -5.99
C PHE A 119 -25.26 -0.11 -5.30
N GLY A 120 -25.02 -0.09 -3.99
CA GLY A 120 -24.91 -1.30 -3.19
C GLY A 120 -23.63 -2.10 -3.41
N PHE A 121 -22.58 -1.48 -3.98
CA PHE A 121 -21.27 -2.11 -4.20
C PHE A 121 -20.69 -2.69 -2.92
N TYR A 122 -20.82 -2.00 -1.79
CA TYR A 122 -20.30 -2.50 -0.53
C TYR A 122 -20.98 -3.81 -0.09
N ARG A 123 -22.32 -3.87 -0.20
CA ARG A 123 -23.07 -5.11 0.08
C ARG A 123 -22.67 -6.24 -0.87
N ALA A 124 -22.40 -5.92 -2.13
CA ALA A 124 -21.93 -6.90 -3.11
C ALA A 124 -20.52 -7.40 -2.79
N ALA A 125 -19.59 -6.52 -2.42
CA ALA A 125 -18.23 -6.87 -2.04
C ALA A 125 -18.20 -7.76 -0.79
N GLN A 126 -19.07 -7.50 0.20
CA GLN A 126 -19.23 -8.37 1.36
C GLN A 126 -19.72 -9.78 1.00
N ARG A 127 -20.62 -9.91 0.00
CA ARG A 127 -21.05 -11.24 -0.49
C ARG A 127 -19.93 -11.93 -1.25
N VAL A 128 -19.16 -11.21 -2.07
CA VAL A 128 -18.02 -11.80 -2.81
C VAL A 128 -16.93 -12.23 -1.84
N ALA A 129 -16.57 -11.42 -0.86
CA ALA A 129 -15.57 -11.77 0.15
C ALA A 129 -15.88 -13.10 0.87
N LYS A 130 -17.16 -13.37 1.14
CA LYS A 130 -17.61 -14.63 1.77
C LYS A 130 -17.51 -15.86 0.84
N ASN A 131 -17.41 -15.65 -0.46
CA ASN A 131 -17.39 -16.71 -1.48
C ASN A 131 -16.05 -16.77 -2.23
N LEU A 132 -15.00 -16.11 -1.73
CA LEU A 132 -13.66 -16.27 -2.26
C LEU A 132 -13.19 -17.71 -2.04
N ASP A 133 -12.40 -18.23 -2.98
CA ASP A 133 -11.66 -19.46 -2.74
C ASP A 133 -10.66 -19.27 -1.59
N ALA A 134 -10.22 -20.39 -1.02
CA ALA A 134 -9.38 -20.37 0.18
C ALA A 134 -8.07 -19.62 -0.03
N GLU A 135 -7.48 -19.70 -1.22
CA GLU A 135 -6.18 -19.07 -1.49
C GLU A 135 -6.31 -17.56 -1.67
N ALA A 136 -7.30 -17.11 -2.46
CA ALA A 136 -7.60 -15.69 -2.60
C ALA A 136 -7.97 -15.05 -1.26
N LEU A 137 -8.78 -15.74 -0.43
CA LEU A 137 -9.12 -15.26 0.90
C LEU A 137 -7.88 -15.17 1.79
N ARG A 138 -6.99 -16.18 1.76
CA ARG A 138 -5.75 -16.20 2.55
C ARG A 138 -4.85 -15.02 2.25
N LEU A 139 -4.56 -14.75 0.98
CA LEU A 139 -3.70 -13.64 0.57
C LEU A 139 -4.34 -12.28 0.87
N LEU A 140 -5.63 -12.14 0.59
CA LEU A 140 -6.33 -10.87 0.83
C LEU A 140 -6.48 -10.58 2.32
N GLN A 141 -6.71 -11.60 3.14
CA GLN A 141 -6.72 -11.46 4.59
C GLN A 141 -5.35 -11.05 5.11
N ALA A 142 -4.25 -11.63 4.61
CA ALA A 142 -2.90 -11.23 5.01
C ALA A 142 -2.63 -9.74 4.74
N TYR A 143 -3.06 -9.22 3.58
CA TYR A 143 -3.03 -7.79 3.29
C TYR A 143 -3.80 -6.96 4.33
N CYS A 144 -5.03 -7.38 4.65
CA CYS A 144 -5.86 -6.69 5.63
C CYS A 144 -5.20 -6.71 7.03
N ASP A 145 -4.56 -7.82 7.40
CA ASP A 145 -3.87 -7.96 8.67
C ASP A 145 -2.68 -7.01 8.78
N GLY A 146 -1.95 -6.78 7.68
CA GLY A 146 -0.88 -5.80 7.57
C GLY A 146 -1.38 -4.36 7.76
N VAL A 147 -2.46 -3.99 7.06
CA VAL A 147 -3.12 -2.67 7.23
C VAL A 147 -3.55 -2.47 8.68
N ASN A 148 -4.22 -3.46 9.25
CA ASN A 148 -4.72 -3.39 10.62
C ASN A 148 -3.58 -3.35 11.66
N ALA A 149 -2.48 -4.06 11.41
CA ALA A 149 -1.30 -4.03 12.27
C ALA A 149 -0.68 -2.62 12.33
N TYR A 150 -0.60 -1.92 11.20
CA TYR A 150 -0.11 -0.54 11.16
C TYR A 150 -0.94 0.36 12.08
N PHE A 151 -2.28 0.36 11.96
CA PHE A 151 -3.16 1.21 12.77
C PHE A 151 -3.26 0.79 14.24
N ARG A 152 -3.09 -0.50 14.57
CA ARG A 152 -2.96 -0.94 15.97
C ARG A 152 -1.71 -0.37 16.63
N LYS A 153 -0.60 -0.33 15.90
CA LYS A 153 0.70 0.17 16.39
C LYS A 153 0.76 1.70 16.45
N HIS A 154 0.15 2.38 15.49
CA HIS A 154 0.22 3.85 15.35
C HIS A 154 -1.13 4.51 15.67
N LYS A 155 -1.46 4.56 16.98
CA LYS A 155 -2.64 5.29 17.45
C LYS A 155 -2.44 6.81 17.40
N SER A 156 -1.23 7.27 17.66
CA SER A 156 -0.78 8.67 17.55
C SER A 156 0.20 8.83 16.39
N GLY A 157 0.39 10.05 15.89
CA GLY A 157 1.30 10.33 14.77
C GLY A 157 0.78 9.90 13.40
N ARG A 158 -0.53 9.63 13.29
CA ARG A 158 -1.21 9.38 12.01
C ARG A 158 -1.26 10.67 11.18
N HIS A 159 -1.63 10.56 9.91
CA HIS A 159 -1.85 11.72 9.05
C HIS A 159 -2.80 12.75 9.72
N PRO A 160 -2.48 14.06 9.77
CA PRO A 160 -3.25 15.04 10.55
C PRO A 160 -4.74 15.15 10.19
N LEU A 161 -5.10 14.76 8.96
CA LEU A 161 -6.49 14.76 8.51
C LEU A 161 -7.37 13.72 9.21
N PHE A 162 -6.80 12.68 9.83
CA PHE A 162 -7.58 11.76 10.66
C PHE A 162 -8.21 12.50 11.84
N GLU A 163 -7.39 13.21 12.61
CA GLU A 163 -7.83 14.00 13.77
C GLU A 163 -8.75 15.15 13.34
N ARG A 164 -8.35 15.91 12.30
CA ARG A 164 -9.14 17.06 11.81
C ARG A 164 -10.55 16.69 11.37
N LEU A 165 -10.74 15.49 10.81
CA LEU A 165 -12.06 15.03 10.33
C LEU A 165 -12.76 14.09 11.32
N GLY A 166 -12.16 13.82 12.49
CA GLY A 166 -12.67 12.79 13.41
C GLY A 166 -12.81 11.42 12.76
N LEU A 167 -11.98 11.13 11.75
CA LEU A 167 -11.99 9.84 11.05
C LEU A 167 -11.21 8.84 11.88
N GLU A 168 -11.92 7.92 12.53
CA GLU A 168 -11.26 6.76 13.14
C GLU A 168 -11.19 5.58 12.15
N PRO A 169 -9.99 5.02 11.90
CA PRO A 169 -9.81 3.80 11.13
C PRO A 169 -10.60 2.63 11.74
N GLU A 170 -11.58 2.14 10.99
CA GLU A 170 -12.22 0.86 11.28
C GLU A 170 -11.32 -0.29 10.76
N PRO A 171 -11.41 -1.51 11.33
CA PRO A 171 -10.66 -2.65 10.81
C PRO A 171 -10.91 -2.85 9.31
N TRP A 172 -9.83 -2.88 8.54
CA TRP A 172 -9.86 -3.16 7.11
C TRP A 172 -10.13 -4.65 6.89
N THR A 173 -11.05 -4.95 5.97
CA THR A 173 -11.53 -6.31 5.68
C THR A 173 -11.32 -6.67 4.20
N PRO A 174 -11.37 -7.97 3.84
CA PRO A 174 -11.30 -8.37 2.43
C PRO A 174 -12.35 -7.68 1.54
N ALA A 175 -13.54 -7.41 2.07
CA ALA A 175 -14.59 -6.69 1.35
C ALA A 175 -14.19 -5.24 1.03
N ASP A 176 -13.43 -4.58 1.91
CA ASP A 176 -12.96 -3.20 1.70
C ASP A 176 -11.92 -3.14 0.58
N SER A 177 -11.05 -4.14 0.48
CA SER A 177 -10.11 -4.26 -0.64
C SER A 177 -10.83 -4.49 -1.99
N ILE A 178 -11.78 -5.42 -2.03
CA ILE A 178 -12.58 -5.70 -3.24
C ILE A 178 -13.32 -4.45 -3.71
N VAL A 179 -14.02 -3.78 -2.79
CA VAL A 179 -14.84 -2.61 -3.15
C VAL A 179 -13.97 -1.43 -3.59
N SER A 180 -12.76 -1.29 -3.02
CA SER A 180 -11.81 -0.25 -3.41
C SER A 180 -11.34 -0.44 -4.84
N TRP A 181 -11.07 -1.68 -5.26
CA TRP A 181 -10.75 -2.01 -6.65
C TRP A 181 -11.94 -1.73 -7.59
N TRP A 182 -13.15 -2.16 -7.24
CA TRP A 182 -14.34 -1.89 -8.06
C TRP A 182 -14.67 -0.40 -8.20
N HIS A 183 -14.44 0.38 -7.14
CA HIS A 183 -14.61 1.82 -7.18
C HIS A 183 -13.67 2.49 -8.18
N LEU A 184 -12.44 1.97 -8.35
CA LEU A 184 -11.56 2.42 -9.42
C LEU A 184 -12.09 2.00 -10.79
N ALA A 185 -12.51 0.74 -10.93
CA ALA A 185 -12.99 0.19 -12.19
C ALA A 185 -14.21 0.93 -12.77
N GLN A 186 -15.08 1.50 -11.91
CA GLN A 186 -16.27 2.27 -12.34
C GLN A 186 -15.92 3.46 -13.25
N PHE A 187 -14.70 4.01 -13.16
CA PHE A 187 -14.30 5.16 -13.96
C PHE A 187 -13.94 4.76 -15.40
N PHE A 188 -13.66 3.48 -15.63
CA PHE A 188 -13.19 2.95 -16.90
C PHE A 188 -14.24 2.11 -17.65
N GLY A 189 -15.25 1.56 -16.96
CA GLY A 189 -16.33 0.79 -17.58
C GLY A 189 -17.62 1.59 -17.82
N PRO A 190 -18.42 1.25 -18.84
CA PRO A 190 -19.83 1.65 -18.87
C PRO A 190 -20.55 0.85 -17.78
N ASP A 191 -20.87 1.51 -16.68
CA ASP A 191 -21.62 0.95 -15.55
C ASP A 191 -23.13 0.83 -15.84
N GLY A 192 -23.52 0.94 -17.12
CA GLY A 192 -24.91 1.06 -17.59
C GLY A 192 -25.62 2.33 -17.13
N THR A 193 -25.10 3.08 -16.15
CA THR A 193 -25.74 4.31 -15.68
C THR A 193 -25.57 5.45 -16.69
N ARG A 194 -24.45 5.50 -17.40
CA ARG A 194 -24.26 6.42 -18.53
C ARG A 194 -25.27 6.16 -19.65
N ASP A 195 -25.54 4.90 -19.97
CA ASP A 195 -26.51 4.51 -21.01
C ASP A 195 -27.96 4.79 -20.57
N LEU A 196 -28.27 4.59 -19.28
CA LEU A 196 -29.56 4.97 -18.68
C LEU A 196 -29.79 6.48 -18.62
N VAL A 197 -28.72 7.27 -18.41
CA VAL A 197 -28.80 8.73 -18.48
C VAL A 197 -28.96 9.20 -19.92
N ALA A 198 -28.23 8.59 -20.87
CA ALA A 198 -28.34 8.88 -22.29
C ALA A 198 -29.74 8.58 -22.84
N SER A 199 -30.31 7.41 -22.52
CA SER A 199 -31.68 7.04 -22.93
C SER A 199 -32.73 8.00 -22.36
N ARG A 200 -32.66 8.37 -21.07
CA ARG A 200 -33.58 9.35 -20.48
C ARG A 200 -33.52 10.74 -21.11
N MET A 201 -32.35 11.15 -21.59
CA MET A 201 -32.21 12.42 -22.34
C MET A 201 -32.82 12.33 -23.75
N GLN A 202 -32.76 11.15 -24.38
CA GLN A 202 -33.40 10.92 -25.69
C GLN A 202 -34.93 10.88 -25.58
N ASP A 203 -35.47 10.31 -24.51
CA ASP A 203 -36.93 10.23 -24.29
C ASP A 203 -37.53 11.59 -23.91
N GLY A 204 -36.80 12.43 -23.16
CA GLY A 204 -37.24 13.78 -22.78
C GLY A 204 -37.40 14.75 -23.96
N GLY A 205 -36.80 14.45 -25.11
CA GLY A 205 -36.98 15.22 -26.35
C GLY A 205 -38.12 14.75 -27.25
N ARG A 206 -38.71 13.57 -27.00
CA ARG A 206 -39.76 12.97 -27.85
C ARG A 206 -41.19 13.21 -27.34
N GLY A 207 -41.36 13.89 -26.21
CA GLY A 207 -42.68 14.19 -25.62
C GLY A 207 -43.17 15.63 -25.83
N ALA A 208 -42.54 16.42 -26.69
CA ALA A 208 -42.85 17.83 -26.91
C ALA A 208 -43.08 18.18 -28.41
N ALA A 209 -43.68 17.25 -29.16
CA ALA A 209 -44.15 17.46 -30.53
C ALA A 209 -45.61 17.03 -30.64
#